data_AF-A0A2U1WMB0-F1
#
_entry.id   AF-A0A2U1WMB0-F1
#
_cell.length_a   1.000
_cell.length_b   1.000
_cell.length_c   1.000
_cell.angle_alpha   90.00
_cell.angle_beta   90.00
_cell.angle_gamma   90.00
#
_symmetry.space_group_name_H-M   'P 1'
#
loop_
_entity.id
_entity.type
_entity.pdbx_description
1 polymer ?
#
loop_
_entity_poly.entity_id
_entity_poly.type
_entity_poly.pdbx_seq_one_letter_code
_entity_poly.pdbx_strand_id
1 'polypeptide(L)'
;MVWRAKNVRQEVEGLLLALERQAREAVGLAERAQRDMDDDRFASYGDFRRKVEEVRALVALTEDRLRAYVGEKLDDLRTEFERMDLLLTVMLVKATRNYFATMKDDQVLPIGARELFEPELRNLEETRAKLAQPRFQGQVPDTVLAELEETVGMIGKIIARAPSLPDFSDAPAAPKPVRRLRTLGRPIRT
;
A
#
# COMPACT_ATOMS: atom_id res chain seq x y z
N MET A 1 9.83 -3.49 38.41
CA MET A 1 9.03 -3.30 37.18
C MET A 1 9.67 -2.38 36.12
N VAL A 2 10.95 -2.00 36.25
CA VAL A 2 11.63 -1.03 35.35
C VAL A 2 12.23 -1.69 34.09
N TRP A 3 12.63 -2.96 34.18
CA TRP A 3 13.21 -3.73 33.06
C TRP A 3 12.23 -3.97 31.90
N ARG A 4 10.95 -4.27 32.18
CA ARG A 4 9.93 -4.44 31.13
C ARG A 4 9.69 -3.15 30.36
N ALA A 5 9.60 -2.01 31.04
CA ALA A 5 9.37 -0.71 30.39
C ALA A 5 10.55 -0.27 29.52
N LYS A 6 11.80 -0.56 29.94
CA LYS A 6 13.01 -0.23 29.17
C LYS A 6 13.08 -1.04 27.86
N ASN A 7 12.72 -2.33 27.91
CA ASN A 7 12.66 -3.17 26.72
C ASN A 7 11.56 -2.72 25.74
N VAL A 8 10.40 -2.32 26.26
CA VAL A 8 9.28 -1.86 25.42
C VAL A 8 9.59 -0.55 24.71
N ARG A 9 10.22 0.42 25.40
CA ARG A 9 10.69 1.66 24.76
C ARG A 9 11.66 1.37 23.61
N GLN A 10 12.67 0.54 23.85
CA GLN A 10 13.65 0.16 22.82
C GLN A 10 13.00 -0.55 21.62
N GLU A 11 12.00 -1.38 21.87
CA GLU A 11 11.21 -2.03 20.83
C GLU A 11 10.44 -1.02 19.98
N VAL A 12 9.73 -0.09 20.61
CA VAL A 12 8.99 0.98 19.92
C VAL A 12 9.92 1.90 19.13
N GLU A 13 11.05 2.30 19.71
CA GLU A 13 12.09 3.06 19.00
C GLU A 13 12.62 2.30 17.78
N GLY A 14 12.81 0.98 17.91
CA GLY A 14 13.16 0.10 16.79
C GLY A 14 12.09 0.06 15.70
N LEU A 15 10.81 0.02 16.06
CA LEU A 15 9.68 0.06 15.14
C LEU A 15 9.58 1.41 14.42
N LEU A 16 9.77 2.54 15.12
CA LEU A 16 9.80 3.87 14.52
C LEU A 16 10.94 4.00 13.50
N LEU A 17 12.15 3.53 13.85
CA LEU A 17 13.27 3.51 12.91
C LEU A 17 12.99 2.60 11.70
N ALA A 18 12.27 1.49 11.90
CA ALA A 18 11.85 0.62 10.79
C ALA A 18 10.83 1.31 9.89
N LEU A 19 9.84 2.01 10.45
CA LEU A 19 8.86 2.80 9.71
C LEU A 19 9.53 3.83 8.82
N GLU A 20 10.49 4.58 9.36
CA GLU A 20 11.22 5.60 8.60
C GLU A 20 11.99 5.00 7.41
N ARG A 21 12.63 3.83 7.59
CA ARG A 21 13.33 3.14 6.49
C ARG A 21 12.37 2.65 5.42
N GLN A 22 11.29 1.98 5.84
CA GLN A 22 10.29 1.42 4.92
C GLN A 22 9.61 2.52 4.09
N ALA A 23 9.38 3.68 4.70
CA ALA A 23 8.84 4.85 4.04
C ALA A 23 9.75 5.41 2.93
N ARG A 24 11.05 5.59 3.23
CA ARG A 24 12.02 6.04 2.23
C ARG A 24 12.09 5.08 1.04
N GLU A 25 12.01 3.78 1.31
CA GLU A 25 11.99 2.77 0.27
C GLU A 25 10.70 2.84 -0.57
N ALA A 26 9.54 3.04 0.06
CA ALA A 26 8.26 3.26 -0.64
C ALA A 26 8.30 4.47 -1.57
N VAL A 27 8.92 5.58 -1.15
CA VAL A 27 9.13 6.76 -2.01
C VAL A 27 10.00 6.43 -3.21
N GLY A 28 11.13 5.75 -2.99
CA GLY A 28 12.03 5.36 -4.09
C GLY A 28 11.33 4.44 -5.11
N LEU A 29 10.48 3.52 -4.64
CA LEU A 29 9.65 2.69 -5.51
C LEU A 29 8.58 3.50 -6.25
N ALA A 30 7.98 4.52 -5.62
CA ALA A 30 7.02 5.40 -6.28
C ALA A 30 7.67 6.20 -7.41
N GLU A 31 8.84 6.78 -7.19
CA GLU A 31 9.60 7.52 -8.20
C GLU A 31 10.04 6.61 -9.35
N ARG A 32 10.39 5.37 -9.04
CA ARG A 32 10.67 4.35 -10.05
C ARG A 32 9.41 4.01 -10.86
N ALA A 33 8.28 3.76 -10.19
CA ALA A 33 7.02 3.45 -10.84
C ALA A 33 6.55 4.58 -11.76
N GLN A 34 6.75 5.83 -11.36
CA GLN A 34 6.47 7.00 -12.20
C GLN A 34 7.31 6.99 -13.48
N ARG A 35 8.64 6.80 -13.37
CA ARG A 35 9.54 6.73 -14.54
C ARG A 35 9.25 5.54 -15.45
N ASP A 36 8.94 4.39 -14.86
CA ASP A 36 8.65 3.16 -15.61
C ASP A 36 7.28 3.20 -16.30
N MET A 37 6.38 4.10 -15.88
CA MET A 37 5.07 4.24 -16.51
C MET A 37 5.14 4.91 -17.89
N ASP A 38 6.15 5.75 -18.14
CA ASP A 38 6.42 6.28 -19.48
C ASP A 38 6.76 5.17 -20.49
N ASP A 39 7.24 4.02 -20.00
CA ASP A 39 7.58 2.83 -20.78
C ASP A 39 6.49 1.73 -20.71
N ASP A 40 5.27 2.05 -20.27
CA ASP A 40 4.14 1.12 -20.07
C ASP A 40 4.47 -0.07 -19.14
N ARG A 41 5.47 0.07 -18.26
CA ARG A 41 5.87 -0.99 -17.31
C ARG A 41 5.07 -0.89 -16.01
N PHE A 42 3.85 -1.44 -16.03
CA PHE A 42 2.94 -1.49 -14.87
C PHE A 42 3.43 -2.36 -13.69
N ALA A 43 4.43 -3.22 -13.88
CA ALA A 43 4.97 -4.08 -12.81
C ALA A 43 5.56 -3.27 -11.63
N SER A 44 6.24 -2.16 -11.92
CA SER A 44 6.86 -1.30 -10.91
C SER A 44 5.84 -0.65 -9.97
N TYR A 45 4.61 -0.44 -10.44
CA TYR A 45 3.52 0.02 -9.58
C TYR A 45 3.05 -1.05 -8.59
N GLY A 46 3.04 -2.32 -9.01
CA GLY A 46 2.78 -3.44 -8.10
C GLY A 46 3.81 -3.54 -6.98
N ASP A 47 5.09 -3.28 -7.28
CA ASP A 47 6.16 -3.21 -6.27
C ASP A 47 5.94 -2.08 -5.27
N PHE A 48 5.65 -0.87 -5.77
CA PHE A 48 5.29 0.27 -4.95
C PHE A 48 4.10 -0.06 -4.03
N ARG A 49 3.00 -0.55 -4.60
CA ARG A 49 1.79 -0.88 -3.85
C ARG A 49 2.05 -1.90 -2.74
N ARG A 50 2.77 -2.99 -3.04
CA ARG A 50 3.16 -3.98 -2.02
C ARG A 50 3.94 -3.34 -0.88
N LYS A 51 4.84 -2.42 -1.20
CA LYS A 51 5.60 -1.70 -0.18
C LYS A 51 4.74 -0.77 0.67
N VAL A 52 3.75 -0.11 0.07
CA VAL A 52 2.78 0.71 0.81
C VAL A 52 2.01 -0.15 1.82
N GLU A 53 1.57 -1.34 1.41
CA GLU A 53 0.89 -2.28 2.31
C GLU A 53 1.81 -2.76 3.46
N GLU A 54 3.08 -3.03 3.19
CA GLU A 54 4.06 -3.35 4.24
C GLU A 54 4.22 -2.19 5.24
N VAL A 55 4.31 -0.95 4.76
CA VAL A 55 4.38 0.25 5.62
C VAL A 55 3.11 0.37 6.48
N ARG A 56 1.92 0.22 5.88
CA ARG A 56 0.63 0.28 6.59
C ARG A 56 0.51 -0.78 7.67
N ALA A 57 0.93 -2.01 7.37
CA ALA A 57 0.96 -3.09 8.35
C ALA A 57 1.88 -2.77 9.53
N LEU A 58 3.05 -2.18 9.27
CA LEU A 58 3.98 -1.77 10.32
C LEU A 58 3.44 -0.60 11.16
N VAL A 59 2.74 0.36 10.54
CA VAL A 59 2.05 1.45 11.25
C VAL A 59 1.01 0.87 12.20
N ALA A 60 0.13 -0.01 11.72
CA ALA A 60 -0.90 -0.64 12.54
C ALA A 60 -0.31 -1.44 13.71
N LEU A 61 0.75 -2.23 13.46
CA LEU A 61 1.47 -2.96 14.50
C LEU A 61 2.07 -2.03 15.56
N THR A 62 2.66 -0.92 15.13
CA THR A 62 3.28 0.07 16.03
C THR A 62 2.21 0.78 16.86
N GLU A 63 1.08 1.14 16.26
CA GLU A 63 -0.06 1.74 16.95
C GLU A 63 -0.62 0.80 18.02
N ASP A 64 -0.86 -0.47 17.68
CA ASP A 64 -1.34 -1.48 18.63
C ASP A 64 -0.35 -1.67 19.79
N ARG A 65 0.96 -1.67 19.50
CA ARG A 65 2.00 -1.77 20.52
C ARG A 65 1.96 -0.56 21.45
N LEU A 66 1.84 0.65 20.91
CA LEU A 66 1.74 1.89 21.69
C LEU A 66 0.46 1.93 22.54
N ARG A 67 -0.67 1.43 22.03
CA ARG A 67 -1.95 1.34 22.75
C ARG A 67 -1.89 0.36 23.92
N ALA A 68 -1.19 -0.76 23.75
CA ALA A 68 -1.05 -1.80 24.79
C ALA A 68 -0.32 -1.32 26.05
N TYR A 69 0.43 -0.21 25.98
CA TYR A 69 1.12 0.38 27.12
C TYR A 69 0.55 1.75 27.47
N VAL A 70 -0.24 1.81 28.55
CA VAL A 70 -0.80 3.05 29.08
C VAL A 70 0.10 3.56 30.22
N GLY A 71 0.77 4.69 30.02
CA GLY A 71 1.53 5.39 31.05
C GLY A 71 2.47 6.47 30.47
N GLU A 72 2.74 7.52 31.24
CA GLU A 72 3.48 8.75 30.85
C GLU A 72 4.87 8.51 30.22
N LYS A 73 5.45 7.31 30.35
CA LYS A 73 6.80 6.99 29.86
C LYS A 73 6.94 6.87 28.34
N LEU A 74 5.84 6.82 27.59
CA LEU A 74 5.82 6.65 26.14
C LEU A 74 5.07 7.79 25.41
N ASP A 75 4.63 8.84 26.10
CA ASP A 75 3.86 9.92 25.48
C ASP A 75 4.67 10.71 24.44
N ASP A 76 5.98 10.83 24.65
CA ASP A 76 6.92 11.37 23.67
C ASP A 76 6.97 10.51 22.39
N LEU A 77 7.07 9.19 22.54
CA LEU A 77 7.10 8.25 21.42
C LEU A 77 5.75 8.15 20.71
N ARG A 78 4.63 8.32 21.41
CA ARG A 78 3.29 8.43 20.82
C ARG A 78 3.19 9.68 19.95
N THR A 79 3.64 10.81 20.46
CA THR A 79 3.65 12.08 19.72
C THR A 79 4.53 11.97 18.47
N GLU A 80 5.71 11.36 18.59
CA GLU A 80 6.59 11.15 17.45
C GLU A 80 5.98 10.17 16.43
N PHE A 81 5.35 9.08 16.90
CA PHE A 81 4.62 8.16 16.04
C PHE A 81 3.50 8.84 15.27
N GLU A 82 2.65 9.64 15.94
CA GLU A 82 1.55 10.36 15.29
C GLU A 82 2.06 11.33 14.23
N ARG A 83 3.14 12.05 14.53
CA ARG A 83 3.80 12.93 13.56
C ARG A 83 4.34 12.15 12.37
N MET A 84 5.01 11.02 12.61
CA MET A 84 5.52 10.16 11.55
C MET A 84 4.38 9.58 10.72
N ASP A 85 3.35 8.98 11.32
CA ASP A 85 2.19 8.44 10.62
C ASP A 85 1.54 9.49 9.71
N LEU A 86 1.41 10.73 10.20
CA LEU A 86 0.88 11.83 9.41
C LEU A 86 1.78 12.16 8.20
N LEU A 87 3.09 12.32 8.42
CA LEU A 87 4.05 12.59 7.35
C LEU A 87 4.06 11.47 6.31
N LEU A 88 4.02 10.21 6.74
CA LEU A 88 3.95 9.03 5.88
C LEU A 88 2.68 9.02 5.06
N THR A 89 1.54 9.27 5.71
CA THR A 89 0.24 9.34 5.03
C THR A 89 0.26 10.39 3.93
N VAL A 90 0.71 11.62 4.23
CA VAL A 90 0.79 12.70 3.23
C VAL A 90 1.73 12.35 2.08
N MET A 91 2.89 11.77 2.40
CA MET A 91 3.89 11.37 1.41
C MET A 91 3.36 10.29 0.46
N LEU A 92 2.68 9.28 1.00
CA LEU A 92 2.07 8.18 0.24
C LEU A 92 0.93 8.66 -0.66
N VAL A 93 0.11 9.59 -0.16
CA VAL A 93 -0.93 10.25 -0.96
C VAL A 93 -0.29 10.98 -2.15
N LYS A 94 0.76 11.78 -1.92
CA LYS A 94 1.46 12.51 -2.99
C LYS A 94 2.11 11.58 -4.00
N ALA A 95 2.77 10.52 -3.54
CA ALA A 95 3.36 9.50 -4.40
C ALA A 95 2.31 8.84 -5.31
N THR A 96 1.15 8.48 -4.73
CA THR A 96 0.02 7.89 -5.45
C THR A 96 -0.56 8.87 -6.47
N ARG A 97 -0.80 10.12 -6.06
CA ARG A 97 -1.24 11.19 -6.97
C ARG A 97 -0.31 11.36 -8.15
N ASN A 98 0.99 11.50 -7.89
CA ASN A 98 1.98 11.72 -8.94
C ASN A 98 2.05 10.55 -9.92
N TYR A 99 1.87 9.31 -9.42
CA TYR A 99 1.74 8.15 -10.29
C TYR A 99 0.50 8.27 -11.19
N PHE A 100 -0.70 8.48 -10.66
CA PHE A 100 -1.89 8.57 -11.52
C PHE A 100 -1.90 9.80 -12.43
N ALA A 101 -1.26 10.90 -12.02
CA ALA A 101 -1.16 12.13 -12.82
C ALA A 101 -0.28 11.98 -14.07
N THR A 102 0.62 10.99 -14.12
CA THR A 102 1.40 10.70 -15.33
C THR A 102 0.67 9.78 -16.30
N MET A 103 -0.49 9.21 -15.93
CA MET A 103 -1.31 8.45 -16.88
C MET A 103 -2.00 9.37 -17.88
N LYS A 104 -1.78 9.13 -19.17
CA LYS A 104 -2.48 9.86 -20.24
C LYS A 104 -3.93 9.39 -20.34
N ASP A 105 -4.81 10.27 -20.83
CA ASP A 105 -6.22 9.95 -20.99
C ASP A 105 -6.50 8.86 -22.02
N ASP A 106 -5.61 8.72 -23.00
CA ASP A 106 -5.65 7.74 -24.10
C ASP A 106 -4.78 6.51 -23.84
N GLN A 107 -4.15 6.39 -22.67
CA GLN A 107 -3.26 5.27 -22.35
C GLN A 107 -4.05 3.95 -22.28
N VAL A 108 -3.52 2.93 -22.97
CA VAL A 108 -4.08 1.58 -22.93
C VAL A 108 -3.74 0.93 -21.59
N LEU A 109 -4.76 0.67 -20.77
CA LEU A 109 -4.59 0.04 -19.47
C LEU A 109 -4.59 -1.49 -19.60
N PRO A 110 -3.76 -2.21 -18.81
CA PRO A 110 -3.74 -3.66 -18.83
C PRO A 110 -5.05 -4.24 -18.30
N ILE A 111 -5.43 -5.41 -18.81
CA ILE A 111 -6.58 -6.18 -18.30
C ILE A 111 -6.38 -6.40 -16.79
N GLY A 112 -7.42 -6.08 -16.01
CA GLY A 112 -7.36 -6.16 -14.55
C GLY A 112 -6.87 -4.91 -13.84
N ALA A 113 -6.62 -3.82 -14.58
CA ALA A 113 -6.25 -2.52 -14.00
C ALA A 113 -7.34 -1.98 -13.07
N ARG A 114 -8.62 -2.25 -13.36
CA ARG A 114 -9.73 -1.82 -12.53
C ARG A 114 -9.63 -2.39 -11.10
N GLU A 115 -9.45 -3.70 -10.98
CA GLU A 115 -9.30 -4.40 -9.70
C GLU A 115 -8.01 -4.01 -8.97
N LEU A 116 -7.01 -3.51 -9.70
CA LEU A 116 -5.77 -3.00 -9.12
C LEU A 116 -5.96 -1.61 -8.50
N PHE A 117 -6.76 -0.74 -9.14
CA PHE A 117 -6.91 0.67 -8.74
C PHE A 117 -8.09 0.92 -7.79
N GLU A 118 -9.15 0.11 -7.84
CA GLU A 118 -10.31 0.25 -6.94
C GLU A 118 -9.95 0.21 -5.44
N PRO A 119 -9.07 -0.69 -4.97
CA PRO A 119 -8.60 -0.66 -3.58
C PRO A 119 -7.88 0.65 -3.24
N GLU A 120 -7.12 1.21 -4.17
CA GLU A 120 -6.39 2.46 -3.93
C GLU A 120 -7.32 3.67 -3.83
N LEU A 121 -8.37 3.71 -4.64
CA LEU A 121 -9.42 4.73 -4.50
C LEU A 121 -10.04 4.67 -3.10
N ARG A 122 -10.42 3.48 -2.65
CA ARG A 122 -10.99 3.28 -1.30
C ARG A 122 -10.02 3.72 -0.21
N ASN A 123 -8.75 3.34 -0.30
CA ASN A 123 -7.72 3.74 0.65
C ASN A 123 -7.57 5.26 0.74
N LEU A 124 -7.63 5.96 -0.40
CA LEU A 124 -7.54 7.42 -0.45
C LEU A 124 -8.78 8.09 0.15
N GLU A 125 -9.97 7.53 -0.09
CA GLU A 125 -11.22 8.02 0.53
C GLU A 125 -11.21 7.84 2.05
N GLU A 126 -10.75 6.70 2.54
CA GLU A 126 -10.57 6.44 3.98
C GLU A 126 -9.54 7.37 4.58
N THR A 127 -8.42 7.58 3.88
CA THR A 127 -7.38 8.54 4.29
C THR A 127 -7.95 9.96 4.37
N ARG A 128 -8.73 10.38 3.36
CA ARG A 128 -9.41 11.70 3.36
C ARG A 128 -10.33 11.84 4.57
N ALA A 129 -11.15 10.81 4.82
CA ALA A 129 -12.06 10.80 5.96
C ALA A 129 -11.29 10.85 7.30
N LYS A 130 -10.14 10.17 7.41
CA LYS A 130 -9.25 10.24 8.58
C LYS A 130 -8.71 11.65 8.77
N LEU A 131 -8.11 12.25 7.74
CA LEU A 131 -7.47 13.57 7.82
C LEU A 131 -8.46 14.73 7.99
N ALA A 132 -9.73 14.55 7.60
CA ALA A 132 -10.80 15.53 7.81
C ALA A 132 -11.30 15.58 9.28
N GLN A 133 -10.87 14.66 10.15
CA GLN A 133 -11.31 14.64 11.55
C GLN A 133 -10.77 15.85 12.34
N PRO A 134 -11.53 16.40 13.32
CA PRO A 134 -11.13 17.58 14.08
C PRO A 134 -9.74 17.49 14.73
N ARG A 135 -9.32 16.29 15.15
CA ARG A 135 -8.01 16.06 15.76
C ARG A 135 -6.81 16.37 14.84
N PHE A 136 -7.01 16.39 13.52
CA PHE A 136 -5.97 16.71 12.54
C PHE A 136 -6.08 18.12 11.97
N GLN A 137 -7.08 18.91 12.40
CA GLN A 137 -7.23 20.30 11.97
C GLN A 137 -5.99 21.11 12.35
N GLY A 138 -5.45 21.86 11.40
CA GLY A 138 -4.23 22.65 11.56
C GLY A 138 -2.92 21.84 11.59
N GLN A 139 -2.98 20.50 11.59
CA GLN A 139 -1.80 19.64 11.45
C GLN A 139 -1.52 19.25 10.00
N VAL A 140 -2.58 19.19 9.19
CA VAL A 140 -2.50 18.94 7.75
C VAL A 140 -2.73 20.26 7.01
N PRO A 141 -1.86 20.66 6.07
CA PRO A 141 -2.11 21.81 5.23
C PRO A 141 -3.38 21.61 4.39
N ASP A 142 -4.23 22.63 4.30
CA ASP A 142 -5.46 22.58 3.49
C ASP A 142 -5.18 22.21 2.01
N THR A 143 -4.00 22.57 1.51
CA THR A 143 -3.53 22.19 0.17
C THR A 143 -3.46 20.68 -0.01
N VAL A 144 -3.05 19.92 1.01
CA VAL A 144 -2.98 18.45 0.94
C VAL A 144 -4.37 17.83 0.90
N LEU A 145 -5.33 18.39 1.65
CA LEU A 145 -6.72 17.92 1.62
C LEU A 145 -7.36 18.17 0.24
N ALA A 146 -7.12 19.35 -0.35
CA ALA A 146 -7.57 19.67 -1.70
C ALA A 146 -6.90 18.79 -2.77
N GLU A 147 -5.58 18.59 -2.69
CA GLU A 147 -4.84 17.67 -3.57
C GLU A 147 -5.37 16.24 -3.48
N LEU A 148 -5.71 15.78 -2.28
CA LEU A 148 -6.28 14.45 -2.05
C LEU A 148 -7.67 14.32 -2.68
N GLU A 149 -8.53 15.33 -2.55
CA GLU A 149 -9.85 15.34 -3.19
C GLU A 149 -9.76 15.31 -4.72
N GLU A 150 -8.85 16.12 -5.29
CA GLU A 150 -8.57 16.10 -6.73
C GLU A 150 -8.08 14.71 -7.18
N THR A 151 -7.20 14.09 -6.40
CA THR A 151 -6.63 12.76 -6.69
C THR A 151 -7.71 11.68 -6.71
N VAL A 152 -8.62 11.69 -5.73
CA VAL A 152 -9.77 10.78 -5.67
C VAL A 152 -10.61 10.91 -6.95
N GLY A 153 -10.90 12.14 -7.37
CA GLY A 153 -11.65 12.41 -8.60
C GLY A 153 -10.92 11.93 -9.86
N MET A 154 -9.61 12.13 -9.95
CA MET A 154 -8.76 11.68 -11.05
C MET A 154 -8.76 10.15 -11.17
N ILE A 155 -8.47 9.46 -10.07
CA ILE A 155 -8.41 7.99 -10.03
C ILE A 155 -9.78 7.39 -10.37
N GLY A 156 -10.87 7.98 -9.88
CA GLY A 156 -12.23 7.56 -10.24
C GLY A 156 -12.49 7.58 -11.75
N LYS A 157 -11.99 8.60 -12.46
CA LYS A 157 -12.09 8.68 -13.93
C LYS A 157 -11.23 7.61 -14.62
N ILE A 158 -10.03 7.35 -14.11
CA ILE A 158 -9.14 6.30 -14.64
C ILE A 158 -9.77 4.92 -14.47
N ILE A 159 -10.33 4.62 -13.29
CA ILE A 159 -11.05 3.37 -13.01
C ILE A 159 -12.25 3.21 -13.95
N ALA A 160 -13.00 4.28 -14.21
CA ALA A 160 -14.18 4.23 -15.07
C ALA A 160 -13.85 3.68 -16.47
N ARG A 161 -12.67 4.04 -17.02
CA ARG A 161 -12.17 3.56 -18.33
C ARG A 161 -11.33 2.28 -18.26
N ALA A 162 -10.94 1.83 -17.07
CA ALA A 162 -10.05 0.68 -16.91
C ALA A 162 -10.76 -0.65 -17.24
N PRO A 163 -10.13 -1.55 -18.01
CA PRO A 163 -10.69 -2.87 -18.27
C PRO A 163 -10.67 -3.72 -16.99
N SER A 164 -11.80 -4.39 -16.72
CA SER A 164 -11.92 -5.37 -15.63
C SER A 164 -11.33 -6.72 -16.02
N LEU A 165 -11.04 -7.55 -15.03
CA LEU A 165 -10.75 -8.96 -15.27
C LEU A 165 -11.99 -9.65 -15.86
N PRO A 166 -11.81 -10.56 -16.83
CA PRO A 166 -12.90 -11.44 -17.26
C PRO A 166 -13.38 -12.29 -16.09
N ASP A 167 -14.69 -12.51 -16.01
CA ASP A 167 -15.25 -13.45 -15.04
C ASP A 167 -14.95 -14.88 -15.50
N PHE A 168 -14.12 -15.60 -14.73
CA PHE A 168 -13.77 -17.00 -14.98
C PHE A 168 -14.59 -17.98 -14.14
N SER A 169 -15.66 -17.52 -13.48
CA SER A 169 -16.53 -18.37 -12.64
C SER A 169 -17.20 -19.50 -13.43
N ASP A 170 -17.45 -19.28 -14.72
CA ASP A 170 -18.00 -20.28 -15.66
C ASP A 170 -16.91 -21.03 -16.45
N ALA A 171 -15.62 -20.85 -16.11
CA ALA A 171 -14.55 -21.58 -16.76
C ALA A 171 -14.72 -23.10 -16.48
N PRO A 172 -14.67 -23.95 -17.52
CA PRO A 172 -14.83 -25.38 -17.33
C PRO A 172 -13.78 -25.89 -16.33
N ALA A 173 -14.23 -26.67 -15.34
CA ALA A 173 -13.38 -27.20 -14.29
C ALA A 173 -12.11 -27.82 -14.88
N ALA A 174 -10.95 -27.46 -14.31
CA ALA A 174 -9.67 -27.97 -14.75
C ALA A 174 -9.73 -29.50 -14.90
N PRO A 175 -9.27 -30.06 -16.03
CA PRO A 175 -9.35 -31.50 -16.26
C PRO A 175 -8.63 -32.22 -15.11
N LYS A 176 -9.33 -33.16 -14.48
CA LYS A 176 -8.78 -33.95 -13.37
C LYS A 176 -7.40 -34.48 -13.79
N PRO A 177 -6.35 -34.29 -12.97
CA PRO A 177 -5.02 -34.76 -13.33
C PRO A 177 -5.08 -36.27 -13.55
N VAL A 178 -5.02 -36.68 -14.82
CA VAL A 178 -5.01 -38.09 -15.18
C VAL A 178 -3.67 -38.62 -14.70
N ARG A 179 -3.66 -39.43 -13.62
CA ARG A 179 -2.47 -40.16 -13.17
C ARG A 179 -2.01 -41.10 -14.29
N ARG A 180 -1.27 -40.59 -15.26
CA ARG A 180 -0.61 -41.36 -16.32
C ARG A 180 0.88 -41.50 -15.99
N LEU A 181 1.18 -42.06 -14.82
CA LEU A 181 2.53 -42.52 -14.47
C LEU A 181 2.42 -43.86 -13.75
N ARG A 182 2.11 -44.92 -14.50
CA ARG A 182 2.34 -46.30 -14.02
C ARG A 182 2.75 -47.30 -15.10
N THR A 183 2.95 -46.87 -16.35
CA THR A 183 3.29 -47.75 -17.48
C THR A 183 4.67 -47.49 -18.11
N LEU A 184 5.45 -46.53 -17.62
CA LEU A 184 6.84 -46.31 -18.09
C LEU A 184 7.89 -47.22 -17.41
N GLY A 185 7.46 -48.20 -16.61
CA GLY A 185 8.34 -49.14 -15.91
C GLY A 185 8.50 -50.51 -16.58
N ARG A 186 8.45 -50.62 -17.91
CA ARG A 186 8.88 -51.86 -18.59
C ARG A 186 10.38 -51.75 -18.90
N PRO A 187 11.25 -52.54 -18.24
CA PRO A 187 12.64 -52.61 -18.65
C PRO A 187 12.71 -53.22 -20.05
N ILE A 188 13.40 -52.54 -20.95
CA ILE A 188 13.80 -53.09 -22.24
C ILE A 188 14.76 -54.24 -21.91
N ARG A 189 14.33 -55.49 -22.12
CA ARG A 189 15.23 -56.65 -22.06
C ARG A 189 16.03 -56.67 -23.36
N THR A 190 17.34 -56.49 -23.25
CA THR A 190 18.33 -56.90 -24.25
C THR A 190 18.49 -58.41 -24.27
#